data_AF-X1ANF8-F1
#
_entry.id   AF-X1ANF8-F1
#
_cell.length_a   1.000
_cell.length_b   1.000
_cell.length_c   1.000
_cell.angle_alpha   90.00
_cell.angle_beta   90.00
_cell.angle_gamma   90.00
#
_symmetry.space_group_name_H-M   'P 1'
#
loop_
_entity.id
_entity.type
_entity.pdbx_description
1 polymer ?
#
loop_
_entity_poly.entity_id
_entity_poly.type
_entity_poly.pdbx_seq_one_letter_code
_entity_poly.pdbx_strand_id
1 'polypeptide(L)' 'MVTNQVRITDTTLGDANQSLWNGKLRLEDVLPILAKMDRAGFYSIDCWGAEIFEAFKN' A
#
# COMPACT_ATOMS: atom_id res chain seq x y z
N MET A 1 1.76 13.30 -29.94
CA MET A 1 0.49 13.08 -29.21
C MET A 1 0.76 13.31 -27.73
N VAL A 2 -0.01 14.14 -27.04
CA VAL A 2 0.08 14.27 -25.59
C VAL A 2 -0.72 13.12 -25.00
N THR A 3 -0.04 12.13 -24.42
CA THR A 3 -0.68 11.02 -23.69
C THR A 3 -0.84 11.46 -22.24
N ASN A 4 -1.97 12.11 -21.92
CA ASN A 4 -2.32 12.44 -20.53
C ASN A 4 -2.74 11.17 -19.79
N GLN A 5 -1.77 10.29 -19.53
CA GLN A 5 -2.00 9.06 -18.79
C GLN A 5 -2.23 9.40 -17.32
N VAL A 6 -3.38 8.98 -16.79
CA VAL A 6 -3.70 9.15 -15.38
C VAL A 6 -2.75 8.30 -14.55
N ARG A 7 -2.15 8.92 -13.54
CA ARG A 7 -1.27 8.25 -12.58
C ARG A 7 -2.10 7.79 -11.39
N ILE A 8 -1.97 6.52 -11.01
CA ILE A 8 -2.73 5.90 -9.93
C ILE A 8 -1.78 5.53 -8.81
N THR A 9 -2.12 5.93 -7.60
CA THR A 9 -1.46 5.51 -6.36
C THR A 9 -2.32 4.46 -5.69
N ASP A 10 -1.72 3.31 -5.37
CA ASP A 10 -2.38 2.29 -4.55
C ASP A 10 -2.25 2.65 -3.07
N THR A 11 -3.34 2.55 -2.30
CA THR A 11 -3.39 2.87 -0.86
C THR A 11 -3.70 1.66 0.01
N THR A 12 -3.66 0.45 -0.58
CA THR A 12 -4.12 -0.79 0.09
C THR A 12 -3.34 -1.07 1.37
N LEU A 13 -2.01 -0.84 1.35
CA LEU A 13 -1.12 -1.17 2.46
C LEU A 13 -1.01 -0.07 3.52
N GLY A 14 -1.32 1.17 3.15
CA GLY A 14 -1.35 2.33 4.04
C GLY A 14 -2.76 2.69 4.48
N ASP A 15 -3.30 3.76 3.89
CA ASP A 15 -4.58 4.36 4.31
C ASP A 15 -5.76 3.38 4.32
N ALA A 16 -5.87 2.46 3.35
CA ALA A 16 -6.97 1.49 3.33
C ALA A 16 -6.91 0.50 4.51
N ASN A 17 -5.71 0.03 4.88
CA ASN A 17 -5.49 -0.80 6.06
C ASN A 17 -5.84 -0.04 7.35
N GLN A 18 -5.43 1.23 7.47
CA GLN A 18 -5.77 2.07 8.62
C GLN A 18 -7.27 2.30 8.73
N SER A 19 -7.90 2.69 7.62
CA SER A 19 -9.33 3.01 7.55
C SER A 19 -10.24 1.80 7.74
N LEU A 20 -9.90 0.64 7.17
CA LEU A 20 -10.80 -0.51 7.11
C LEU A 20 -10.41 -1.65 8.06
N TRP A 21 -9.14 -1.74 8.42
CA TRP A 21 -8.59 -2.86 9.19
C TRP A 21 -7.86 -2.42 10.46
N ASN A 22 -8.04 -1.15 10.86
CA ASN A 22 -7.46 -0.54 12.05
C ASN A 22 -5.94 -0.70 12.12
N GLY A 23 -5.27 -0.65 10.96
CA GLY A 23 -3.81 -0.78 10.86
C GLY A 23 -3.28 -2.19 11.15
N LYS A 24 -4.13 -3.21 11.25
CA LYS A 24 -3.73 -4.57 11.69
C LYS A 24 -3.26 -5.51 10.58
N LEU A 25 -3.06 -5.01 9.36
CA LEU A 25 -2.51 -5.83 8.27
C LEU A 25 -1.07 -6.20 8.62
N ARG A 26 -0.81 -7.51 8.69
CA ARG A 26 0.49 -8.04 9.10
C ARG A 26 1.40 -8.19 7.90
N LEU A 27 2.71 -8.11 8.13
CA LEU A 27 3.69 -8.22 7.06
C LEU A 27 3.60 -9.59 6.35
N GLU A 28 3.39 -10.69 7.09
CA GLU A 28 3.25 -12.03 6.51
C GLU A 28 2.08 -12.18 5.54
N ASP A 29 1.00 -11.41 5.71
CA ASP A 29 -0.15 -11.42 4.82
C ASP A 29 0.12 -10.62 3.54
N VAL A 30 1.02 -9.63 3.61
CA VAL A 30 1.38 -8.73 2.51
C VAL A 30 2.47 -9.31 1.61
N LEU A 31 3.50 -9.94 2.19
CA LEU A 31 4.65 -10.45 1.45
C LEU A 31 4.29 -11.29 0.20
N PRO A 32 3.28 -12.18 0.23
CA PRO A 32 2.92 -12.99 -0.93
C PRO A 32 2.40 -12.19 -2.14
N ILE A 33 1.82 -10.99 -1.93
CA ILE A 33 1.18 -10.21 -3.01
C ILE A 33 2.08 -9.13 -3.61
N LEU A 34 3.16 -8.73 -2.92
CA LEU A 34 4.01 -7.60 -3.32
C LEU A 34 4.52 -7.68 -4.76
N ALA A 35 4.97 -8.86 -5.20
CA ALA A 35 5.46 -9.05 -6.56
C ALA A 35 4.37 -8.81 -7.62
N LYS A 36 3.10 -9.07 -7.30
CA LYS A 36 1.97 -8.78 -8.19
C LYS A 36 1.62 -7.28 -8.18
N MET A 37 1.72 -6.62 -7.03
CA MET A 37 1.51 -5.17 -6.92
C MET A 37 2.54 -4.37 -7.70
N ASP A 38 3.82 -4.76 -7.62
CA ASP A 38 4.91 -4.15 -8.39
C ASP A 38 4.65 -4.23 -9.91
N ARG A 39 4.26 -5.41 -10.39
CA ARG A 39 3.91 -5.64 -11.80
C ARG A 39 2.63 -4.93 -12.26
N ALA A 40 1.79 -4.47 -11.34
CA ALA A 40 0.55 -3.77 -11.70
C ALA A 40 0.81 -2.38 -12.30
N GLY A 41 2.00 -1.80 -12.09
CA GLY A 41 2.41 -0.55 -12.72
C GLY A 41 1.77 0.70 -12.10
N PHE A 42 1.48 0.66 -10.79
CA PHE A 42 1.07 1.86 -10.06
C PHE A 42 2.16 2.93 -10.11
N TYR A 43 1.73 4.20 -10.08
CA TYR A 43 2.66 5.33 -9.98
C TYR A 43 3.40 5.35 -8.65
N SER A 44 2.69 4.99 -7.57
CA SER A 44 3.26 4.81 -6.25
C SER A 44 2.39 3.85 -5.45
N ILE A 45 2.95 3.31 -4.37
CA ILE A 45 2.22 2.53 -3.38
C ILE A 45 2.40 3.27 -2.04
N ASP A 46 1.29 3.65 -1.41
CA ASP A 46 1.28 4.11 -0.02
C ASP A 46 1.33 2.89 0.90
N CYS A 47 2.50 2.69 1.52
CA CYS A 47 2.80 1.53 2.35
C CYS A 47 3.64 1.85 3.59
N TRP A 48 3.89 3.13 3.88
CA TRP A 48 4.71 3.54 5.01
C TRP A 48 4.21 4.84 5.65
N GLY A 49 4.27 4.95 6.98
CA GLY A 49 3.77 6.10 7.72
C GLY A 49 3.86 5.92 9.24
N ALA A 50 3.55 6.98 9.98
CA ALA A 50 3.70 6.99 11.45
C ALA A 50 2.82 5.93 12.14
N GLU A 51 1.56 5.77 11.72
CA GLU A 51 0.65 4.78 12.30
C GLU A 51 1.03 3.34 11.93
N ILE A 52 1.57 3.12 10.72
CA ILE A 52 2.11 1.81 10.32
C ILE A 52 3.33 1.46 11.18
N PHE A 53 4.19 2.46 11.45
CA PHE A 53 5.33 2.27 12.34
C PHE A 53 4.91 1.92 13.77
N GLU A 54 3.83 2.51 14.26
CA GLU A 54 3.27 2.17 15.58
C GLU A 54 2.74 0.74 15.64
N ALA A 55 2.15 0.23 14.54
CA ALA A 55 1.69 -1.16 14.47
C ALA A 55 2.81 -2.20 14.64
N PHE A 56 4.06 -1.86 14.28
CA PHE A 56 5.22 -2.75 14.45
C PHE A 56 5.78 -2.81 15.88
N LYS A 57 5.32 -1.94 16.80
CA LYS A 57 5.82 -1.89 18.17
C LYS A 57 5.11 -2.85 19.13
N ASN A 58 4.05 -3.51 18.69
CA ASN A 58 3.27 -4.49 19.46
C ASN A 58 3.59 -5.91 19.01
#